data_AF-A0AAN7Z5N4-F1
#
_entry.id   AF-A0AAN7Z5N4-F1
#
_cell.length_a   1.000
_cell.length_b   1.000
_cell.length_c   1.000
_cell.angle_alpha   90.00
_cell.angle_beta   90.00
_cell.angle_gamma   90.00
#
_symmetry.space_group_name_H-M   'P 1'
#
loop_
_entity.id
_entity.type
_entity.pdbx_description
1 polymer ?
#
loop_
_entity_poly.entity_id
_entity_poly.type
_entity_poly.pdbx_seq_one_letter_code
_entity_poly.pdbx_strand_id
1 'polypeptide(L)'
;MRRNKRCLLAYHHTRTDRLEELVWKGYDVVDLAGQQVRDASGNAAGTSNLANGNGDMSNLSPQEEDYVRQYSDLLAAYKGQWTDIDLTGSLEPPRDLFIDVRVLKDAGEIQTEYG
;
A
#
# COMPACT_ATOMS: atom_id res chain seq x y z
N MET A 1 -30.76 -0.87 -19.45
CA MET A 1 -30.18 -0.26 -18.22
C MET A 1 -29.57 -1.24 -17.22
N ARG A 2 -30.14 -2.44 -16.97
CA ARG A 2 -29.56 -3.40 -16.00
C ARG A 2 -28.14 -3.89 -16.33
N ARG A 3 -27.79 -4.03 -17.62
CA ARG A 3 -26.46 -4.49 -18.08
C ARG A 3 -25.35 -3.51 -17.70
N ASN A 4 -25.50 -2.23 -18.07
CA ASN A 4 -24.49 -1.21 -17.79
C ASN A 4 -24.27 -1.03 -16.27
N LYS A 5 -25.35 -1.05 -15.47
CA LYS A 5 -25.26 -1.00 -14.02
C LYS A 5 -24.44 -2.17 -13.46
N ARG A 6 -24.65 -3.40 -13.94
CA ARG A 6 -23.88 -4.57 -13.50
C ARG A 6 -22.41 -4.46 -13.88
N CYS A 7 -22.11 -4.09 -15.12
CA CYS A 7 -20.72 -3.97 -15.58
C CYS A 7 -19.95 -2.90 -14.80
N LEU A 8 -20.57 -1.73 -14.54
CA LEU A 8 -19.93 -0.66 -13.77
C LEU A 8 -19.72 -1.05 -12.31
N LEU A 9 -20.74 -1.62 -11.65
CA LEU A 9 -20.58 -2.08 -10.27
C LEU A 9 -19.53 -3.18 -10.14
N ALA A 10 -19.48 -4.12 -11.09
CA ALA A 10 -18.46 -5.16 -11.08
C ALA A 10 -17.05 -4.57 -11.23
N TYR A 11 -16.86 -3.60 -12.13
CA TYR A 11 -15.58 -2.93 -12.28
C TYR A 11 -15.16 -2.21 -10.98
N HIS A 12 -16.05 -1.39 -10.42
CA HIS A 12 -15.74 -0.65 -9.20
C HIS A 12 -15.49 -1.60 -8.01
N HIS A 13 -16.28 -2.66 -7.85
CA HIS A 13 -16.10 -3.65 -6.80
C HIS A 13 -14.74 -4.34 -6.88
N THR A 14 -14.40 -4.92 -8.04
CA THR A 14 -13.10 -5.60 -8.23
C THR A 14 -11.94 -4.64 -7.96
N ARG A 15 -12.12 -3.36 -8.29
CA ARG A 15 -11.11 -2.33 -8.09
C ARG A 15 -10.99 -1.91 -6.63
N THR A 16 -12.09 -1.74 -5.90
CA THR A 16 -12.08 -1.46 -4.45
C THR A 16 -11.48 -2.63 -3.67
N ASP A 17 -11.82 -3.88 -4.02
CA ASP A 17 -11.24 -5.08 -3.38
C ASP A 17 -9.70 -5.04 -3.43
N ARG A 18 -9.16 -4.61 -4.57
CA ARG A 18 -7.70 -4.50 -4.76
C ARG A 18 -7.10 -3.36 -3.94
N LEU A 19 -7.79 -2.22 -3.84
CA LEU A 19 -7.33 -1.09 -3.03
C LEU A 19 -7.34 -1.44 -1.54
N GLU A 20 -8.40 -2.09 -1.07
CA GLU A 20 -8.50 -2.57 0.31
C GLU A 20 -7.38 -3.55 0.64
N GLU A 21 -7.09 -4.52 -0.25
CA GLU A 21 -5.97 -5.46 -0.08
C GLU A 21 -4.62 -4.74 0.10
N LEU A 22 -4.38 -3.65 -0.63
CA LEU A 22 -3.16 -2.86 -0.49
C LEU A 22 -3.09 -2.14 0.86
N VAL A 23 -4.21 -1.59 1.33
CA VAL A 23 -4.30 -0.96 2.66
C VAL A 23 -4.04 -1.99 3.77
N TRP A 24 -4.61 -3.19 3.67
CA TRP A 24 -4.36 -4.27 4.63
C TRP A 24 -2.92 -4.79 4.63
N LYS A 25 -2.21 -4.66 3.51
CA LYS A 25 -0.77 -4.95 3.41
C LYS A 25 0.14 -3.84 3.94
N GLY A 26 -0.45 -2.73 4.39
CA GLY A 26 0.30 -1.59 4.94
C GLY A 26 0.95 -0.69 3.90
N TYR A 27 0.55 -0.78 2.62
CA TYR A 27 1.01 0.18 1.62
C TYR A 27 0.31 1.52 1.80
N ASP A 28 1.08 2.61 1.79
CA ASP A 28 0.51 3.94 1.61
C ASP A 28 0.16 4.14 0.13
N VAL A 29 -1.08 3.77 -0.21
CA VAL A 29 -1.60 3.82 -1.59
C VAL A 29 -1.62 5.26 -2.13
N VAL A 30 -1.79 6.27 -1.27
CA VAL A 30 -1.86 7.68 -1.67
C VAL A 30 -0.46 8.22 -1.93
N ASP A 31 0.52 7.90 -1.07
CA ASP A 31 1.91 8.29 -1.30
C ASP A 31 2.51 7.57 -2.52
N LEU A 32 2.13 6.31 -2.76
CA LEU A 32 2.57 5.56 -3.95
C LEU A 32 2.07 6.20 -5.25
N ALA A 33 0.87 6.78 -5.23
CA ALA A 33 0.32 7.53 -6.36
C ALA A 33 0.97 8.92 -6.53
N GLY A 34 1.44 9.52 -5.42
CA GLY A 34 2.13 10.83 -5.41
C GLY A 34 3.62 10.77 -5.78
N GLN A 35 4.33 9.70 -5.41
CA GLN A 35 5.74 9.49 -5.77
C GLN A 35 5.94 9.38 -7.29
N GLN A 36 4.97 8.80 -8.01
CA GLN A 36 4.98 8.72 -9.48
C GLN A 36 5.07 10.08 -10.18
N VAL A 37 4.64 11.18 -9.53
CA VAL A 37 4.67 12.53 -10.12
C VAL A 37 6.01 13.24 -9.88
N ARG A 38 6.73 12.92 -8.79
CA ARG A 38 7.96 13.62 -8.40
C ARG A 38 9.18 13.15 -9.21
N ASP A 39 9.25 11.87 -9.53
CA ASP A 39 10.37 11.28 -10.28
C ASP A 39 10.42 11.72 -11.76
N ALA A 40 9.40 12.40 -12.28
CA ALA A 40 9.40 13.00 -13.62
C ALA A 40 10.21 14.33 -13.71
N SER A 41 10.63 14.91 -12.58
CA SER A 41 11.33 16.21 -12.54
C SER A 41 12.75 16.16 -11.96
N GLY A 42 13.26 14.98 -11.60
CA GLY A 42 14.56 14.79 -10.94
C GLY A 42 15.58 14.06 -11.81
N ASN A 43 16.76 14.67 -11.94
CA ASN A 43 17.88 14.28 -12.79
C ASN A 43 18.44 12.86 -12.50
N ALA A 44 18.88 12.16 -13.56
CA ALA A 44 19.25 10.74 -13.57
C ALA A 44 20.59 10.36 -12.90
N ALA A 45 20.61 9.24 -12.15
CA ALA A 45 21.72 8.27 -12.07
C ALA A 45 21.33 6.99 -11.29
N GLY A 46 21.29 5.81 -11.95
CA GLY A 46 21.49 4.51 -11.27
C GLY A 46 20.51 3.34 -11.51
N THR A 47 20.46 2.85 -12.75
CA THR A 47 20.29 1.42 -13.17
C THR A 47 19.01 0.61 -12.79
N SER A 48 18.30 0.26 -13.87
CA SER A 48 17.14 -0.63 -14.12
C SER A 48 17.44 -2.14 -13.93
N ASN A 49 16.55 -3.14 -13.93
CA ASN A 49 15.10 -3.33 -14.11
C ASN A 49 14.80 -4.81 -13.76
N LEU A 50 13.72 -5.15 -13.05
CA LEU A 50 13.02 -6.46 -13.14
C LEU A 50 11.57 -6.36 -12.62
N ALA A 51 10.69 -5.78 -13.43
CA ALA A 51 9.31 -6.21 -13.68
C ALA A 51 8.54 -5.12 -14.44
N ASN A 52 8.34 -5.41 -15.72
CA ASN A 52 7.72 -4.64 -16.78
C ASN A 52 6.22 -4.35 -16.53
N GLY A 53 5.78 -3.09 -16.69
CA GLY A 53 4.36 -2.74 -16.80
C GLY A 53 4.01 -1.27 -16.48
N ASN A 54 4.24 -0.37 -17.44
CA ASN A 54 3.52 0.90 -17.67
C ASN A 54 2.69 1.48 -16.49
N GLY A 55 3.23 2.48 -15.78
CA GLY A 55 2.55 3.21 -14.71
C GLY A 55 2.76 4.72 -14.83
N ASP A 56 2.61 5.23 -16.04
CA ASP A 56 2.51 6.65 -16.35
C ASP A 56 1.13 7.13 -15.86
N MET A 57 1.09 8.22 -15.08
CA MET A 57 -0.10 8.81 -14.43
C MET A 57 -0.63 8.05 -13.20
N SER A 58 -0.76 8.78 -12.09
CA SER A 58 -1.52 8.36 -10.89
C SER A 58 -2.81 7.66 -11.32
N ASN A 59 -2.85 6.33 -11.21
CA ASN A 59 -3.95 5.55 -11.77
C ASN A 59 -5.19 5.58 -10.85
N LEU A 60 -5.20 6.37 -9.78
CA LEU A 60 -6.37 6.56 -8.92
C LEU A 60 -7.15 7.79 -9.36
N SER A 61 -8.48 7.65 -9.37
CA SER A 61 -9.35 8.82 -9.47
C SER A 61 -9.39 9.57 -8.13
N PRO A 62 -9.70 10.89 -8.10
CA PRO A 62 -9.80 11.65 -6.86
C PRO A 62 -10.81 11.05 -5.86
N GLN A 63 -11.90 10.47 -6.38
CA GLN A 63 -12.90 9.80 -5.56
C GLN A 63 -12.36 8.53 -4.90
N GLU A 64 -11.44 7.82 -5.56
CA GLU A 64 -10.77 6.64 -5.01
C GLU A 64 -9.74 7.03 -3.96
N GLU A 65 -9.03 8.14 -4.14
CA GLU A 65 -8.13 8.67 -3.11
C GLU A 65 -8.88 8.99 -1.81
N ASP A 66 -10.00 9.71 -1.91
CA ASP A 66 -10.83 10.05 -0.75
C ASP A 66 -11.43 8.81 -0.08
N TYR A 67 -11.85 7.82 -0.88
CA TYR A 67 -12.33 6.53 -0.38
C TYR A 67 -11.24 5.79 0.39
N VAL A 68 -10.02 5.70 -0.16
CA VAL A 68 -8.89 5.02 0.49
C VAL A 68 -8.49 5.73 1.77
N ARG A 69 -8.45 7.07 1.80
CA ARG A 69 -8.18 7.83 3.04
C ARG A 69 -9.20 7.49 4.13
N GLN A 70 -10.49 7.55 3.81
CA GLN A 70 -11.56 7.23 4.76
C GLN A 70 -11.52 5.76 5.22
N TYR A 71 -11.18 4.83 4.33
CA TYR A 71 -11.04 3.42 4.68
C TYR A 71 -9.83 3.18 5.60
N SER A 72 -8.71 3.83 5.33
CA SER A 72 -7.52 3.79 6.20
C SER A 72 -7.82 4.37 7.59
N ASP A 73 -8.55 5.47 7.67
CA ASP A 73 -8.99 6.06 8.96
C ASP A 73 -9.91 5.11 9.72
N LEU A 74 -10.87 4.48 9.02
CA LEU A 74 -11.76 3.49 9.60
C LEU A 74 -10.99 2.28 10.13
N LEU A 75 -10.01 1.79 9.37
CA LEU A 75 -9.16 0.69 9.76
C LEU A 75 -8.29 1.06 10.98
N ALA A 76 -7.73 2.27 11.01
CA ALA A 76 -6.96 2.77 12.14
C ALA A 76 -7.83 2.88 13.40
N ALA A 77 -9.05 3.37 13.28
CA ALA A 77 -10.01 3.41 14.39
C ALA A 77 -10.37 2.01 14.90
N TYR A 78 -10.54 1.04 13.98
CA TYR A 78 -10.81 -0.35 14.34
C TYR A 78 -9.63 -1.02 15.05
N LYS A 79 -8.40 -0.80 14.57
CA LYS A 79 -7.17 -1.25 15.22
C LYS A 79 -6.96 -0.61 16.58
N GLY A 80 -7.32 0.66 16.75
CA GLY A 80 -7.20 1.39 18.01
C GLY A 80 -7.99 0.76 19.17
N GLN A 81 -9.00 -0.07 18.87
CA GLN A 81 -9.70 -0.86 19.89
C GLN A 81 -8.86 -2.01 20.45
N TRP A 82 -7.90 -2.53 19.69
CA TRP A 82 -7.08 -3.68 20.01
C TRP A 82 -5.59 -3.31 19.97
N THR A 83 -5.09 -2.72 21.05
CA THR A 83 -3.69 -2.26 21.13
C THR A 83 -2.68 -3.40 21.20
N ASP A 84 -3.09 -4.57 21.68
CA ASP A 84 -2.21 -5.70 21.94
C ASP A 84 -2.09 -6.64 20.72
N ILE A 85 -2.85 -6.38 19.65
CA ILE A 85 -2.96 -7.25 18.48
C ILE A 85 -2.78 -6.41 17.22
N ASP A 86 -1.71 -6.66 16.47
CA ASP A 86 -1.55 -6.10 15.13
C ASP A 86 -2.39 -6.89 14.12
N LEU A 87 -3.53 -6.32 13.72
CA LEU A 87 -4.44 -6.88 12.72
C LEU A 87 -3.88 -6.84 11.29
N THR A 88 -2.82 -6.05 11.04
CA THR A 88 -2.12 -5.98 9.74
C THR A 88 -0.77 -6.68 9.75
N GLY A 89 -0.47 -7.39 10.82
CA GLY A 89 0.77 -8.15 10.95
C GLY A 89 0.84 -9.32 9.96
N SER A 90 1.99 -9.99 9.94
CA SER A 90 2.20 -11.15 9.06
C SER A 90 1.26 -12.30 9.41
N LEU A 91 0.58 -12.85 8.39
CA LEU A 91 -0.20 -14.08 8.53
C LEU A 91 0.68 -15.35 8.56
N GLU A 92 1.98 -15.22 8.26
CA GLU A 92 2.91 -16.34 8.36
C GLU A 92 3.32 -16.53 9.82
N PRO A 93 3.16 -17.74 10.39
CA PRO A 93 3.53 -17.99 11.78
C PRO A 93 5.04 -17.87 11.98
N PRO A 94 5.50 -17.26 13.09
CA PRO A 94 6.93 -17.14 13.38
C PRO A 94 7.54 -18.52 13.64
N ARG A 95 8.72 -18.77 13.07
CA ARG A 95 9.46 -20.03 13.23
C ARG A 95 10.40 -20.00 14.42
N ASP A 96 11.14 -18.91 14.56
CA ASP A 96 12.16 -18.70 15.57
C ASP A 96 12.01 -17.31 16.21
N LEU A 97 12.46 -17.17 17.46
CA LEU A 97 12.39 -15.90 18.20
C LEU A 97 13.35 -14.85 17.63
N PHE A 98 14.46 -15.28 17.03
CA PHE A 98 15.49 -14.42 16.47
C PHE A 98 15.62 -14.67 14.96
N ILE A 99 15.81 -13.58 14.22
CA ILE A 99 16.04 -13.61 12.77
C ILE A 99 17.32 -12.84 12.42
N ASP A 100 18.06 -13.35 11.44
CA ASP A 100 19.20 -12.63 10.86
C ASP A 100 18.71 -11.81 9.65
N VAL A 101 18.79 -10.49 9.75
CA VAL A 101 18.38 -9.58 8.67
C VAL A 101 19.61 -9.09 7.90
N ARG A 102 19.56 -9.17 6.57
CA ARG A 102 20.57 -8.57 5.68
C ARG A 102 20.06 -7.27 5.08
N VAL A 103 20.83 -6.20 5.25
CA VAL A 103 20.53 -4.89 4.66
C VAL A 103 20.66 -4.98 3.13
N LEU A 104 19.58 -4.62 2.42
CA LEU A 104 19.57 -4.58 0.94
C LEU A 104 19.99 -3.22 0.39
N LYS A 105 19.69 -2.15 1.11
CA LYS A 105 20.01 -0.75 0.78
C LYS A 105 20.26 0.02 2.06
N ASP A 106 21.13 1.03 2.00
CA ASP A 106 21.36 1.92 3.13
C ASP A 106 20.06 2.68 3.47
N ALA A 107 19.61 2.53 4.71
CA ALA A 107 18.42 3.16 5.26
C ALA A 107 18.75 3.97 6.54
N GLY A 108 20.04 4.15 6.85
CA GLY A 108 20.48 4.75 8.10
C GLY A 108 20.26 3.84 9.32
N GLU A 109 20.08 4.47 10.48
CA GLU A 109 19.85 3.78 11.75
C GLU A 109 18.35 3.62 12.00
N ILE A 110 17.89 2.37 12.13
CA ILE A 110 16.50 2.04 12.44
C ILE A 110 16.41 1.76 13.93
N GLN A 111 15.62 2.57 14.64
CA GLN A 111 15.33 2.36 16.05
C GLN A 111 14.12 1.42 16.18
N THR A 112 14.26 0.41 17.02
CA THR A 112 13.13 -0.45 17.40
C THR A 112 12.55 0.03 18.72
N GLU A 113 11.35 -0.42 19.07
CA GLU A 113 10.72 -0.08 20.35
C GLU A 113 11.52 -0.57 21.58
N TYR A 114 12.46 -1.49 21.38
CA TYR A 114 13.35 -2.03 22.41
C TYR A 114 14.78 -1.45 22.38
N GLY A 115 15.04 -0.43 21.54
CA GLY A 115 16.36 0.16 21.30
C GLY A 115 17.04 -0.49 20.11
#